data_AF-A0A1W1XIV4-F1
#
_entry.id   AF-A0A1W1XIV4-F1
#
_cell.length_a   1.000
_cell.length_b   1.000
_cell.length_c   1.000
_cell.angle_alpha   90.00
_cell.angle_beta   90.00
_cell.angle_gamma   90.00
#
_symmetry.space_group_name_H-M   'P 1'
#
loop_
_entity.id
_entity.type
_entity.pdbx_description
1 polymer ?
#
loop_
_entity_poly.entity_id
_entity_poly.type
_entity_poly.pdbx_seq_one_letter_code
_entity_poly.pdbx_strand_id
1 'polypeptide(L)'
;MQRRQPKTAMGHRKPAQGSWGPQGVGFVAIVMVGIFFILSGSAWAHKVSVFAYAEGGKIYVEGYFSDGTPTAHAKVRVADEAGKPVVQGQMDKEGHFQFSAPSSPCDLSIELDASLGHRARYLLKKEDWSARP
;
A
#
# COMPACT_ATOMS: atom_id res chain seq x y z
N MET A 1 -50.85 11.42 81.47
CA MET A 1 -49.39 11.21 81.28
C MET A 1 -49.17 10.74 79.84
N GLN A 2 -48.89 11.67 78.92
CA GLN A 2 -48.79 11.39 77.47
C GLN A 2 -47.34 10.99 77.15
N ARG A 3 -47.09 9.72 76.79
CA ARG A 3 -45.78 9.28 76.31
C ARG A 3 -45.56 9.81 74.90
N ARG A 4 -44.65 10.79 74.73
CA ARG A 4 -44.19 11.23 73.42
C ARG A 4 -43.30 10.14 72.81
N GLN A 5 -43.70 9.64 71.65
CA GLN A 5 -42.88 8.78 70.79
C GLN A 5 -41.72 9.61 70.19
N PRO A 6 -40.48 9.09 70.11
CA PRO A 6 -39.39 9.79 69.45
C PRO A 6 -39.58 9.73 67.93
N LYS A 7 -39.51 10.89 67.26
CA LYS A 7 -39.47 10.98 65.80
C LYS A 7 -38.17 10.36 65.29
N THR A 8 -38.26 9.21 64.64
CA THR A 8 -37.15 8.64 63.86
C THR A 8 -36.87 9.54 62.66
N ALA A 9 -35.75 10.26 62.69
CA ALA A 9 -35.26 11.00 61.55
C ALA A 9 -34.83 10.01 60.45
N MET A 10 -35.58 9.99 59.36
CA MET A 10 -35.27 9.21 58.16
C MET A 10 -34.08 9.89 57.47
N GLY A 11 -32.87 9.40 57.75
CA GLY A 11 -31.66 9.91 57.11
C GLY A 11 -31.68 9.61 55.62
N HIS A 12 -31.75 10.65 54.79
CA HIS A 12 -31.48 10.54 53.36
C HIS A 12 -30.02 10.06 53.17
N ARG A 13 -29.86 8.75 52.91
CA ARG A 13 -28.60 8.22 52.41
C ARG A 13 -28.44 8.72 50.98
N LYS A 14 -27.50 9.65 50.75
CA LYS A 14 -27.07 10.01 49.40
C LYS A 14 -26.59 8.72 48.69
N PRO A 15 -26.99 8.46 47.43
CA PRO A 15 -26.43 7.34 46.70
C PRO A 15 -24.93 7.55 46.59
N ALA A 16 -24.16 6.49 46.87
CA ALA A 16 -22.71 6.51 46.68
C ALA A 16 -22.45 6.81 45.20
N GLN A 17 -22.06 8.03 44.89
CA GLN A 17 -21.52 8.37 43.59
C GLN A 17 -20.21 7.59 43.50
N GLY A 18 -20.19 6.52 42.67
CA GLY A 18 -18.99 5.75 42.42
C GLY A 18 -17.91 6.70 41.92
N SER A 19 -16.93 6.99 42.78
CA SER A 19 -15.79 7.82 42.39
C SER A 19 -14.89 6.97 41.51
N TRP A 20 -15.11 7.00 40.20
CA TRP A 20 -14.13 6.54 39.25
C TRP A 20 -12.96 7.52 39.32
N GLY A 21 -12.01 7.25 40.22
CA GLY A 21 -10.78 8.04 40.32
C GLY A 21 -10.02 8.00 38.99
N PRO A 22 -9.12 8.97 38.72
CA PRO A 22 -8.38 9.06 37.46
C PRO A 22 -7.62 7.76 37.10
N GLN A 23 -7.25 6.97 38.11
CA GLN A 23 -6.71 5.62 38.00
C GLN A 23 -7.59 4.61 37.23
N GLY A 24 -8.92 4.69 37.30
CA GLY A 24 -9.83 3.80 36.57
C GLY A 24 -9.97 4.18 35.09
N VAL A 25 -10.00 5.47 34.79
CA VAL A 25 -10.05 6.01 33.43
C VAL A 25 -8.76 5.71 32.68
N GLY A 26 -7.61 5.85 33.36
CA GLY A 26 -6.30 5.51 32.79
C GLY A 26 -6.17 4.03 32.43
N PHE A 27 -6.65 3.13 33.30
CA PHE A 27 -6.62 1.70 33.02
C PHE A 27 -7.51 1.30 31.83
N VAL A 28 -8.75 1.82 31.77
CA VAL A 28 -9.66 1.58 30.64
C VAL A 28 -9.09 2.14 29.34
N ALA A 29 -8.49 3.32 29.37
CA ALA A 29 -7.82 3.90 28.21
C ALA A 29 -6.65 3.02 27.73
N ILE A 30 -5.81 2.51 28.64
CA ILE A 30 -4.69 1.60 28.31
C ILE A 30 -5.21 0.30 27.70
N VAL A 31 -6.28 -0.29 28.25
CA VAL A 31 -6.90 -1.51 27.70
C VAL A 31 -7.47 -1.24 26.31
N MET A 32 -8.17 -0.12 26.09
CA MET A 32 -8.70 0.24 24.77
C MET A 32 -7.59 0.50 23.73
N VAL A 33 -6.51 1.17 24.12
CA VAL A 33 -5.34 1.38 23.27
C VAL A 33 -4.66 0.05 22.94
N GLY A 34 -4.52 -0.85 23.92
CA GLY A 34 -3.99 -2.20 23.72
C GLY A 34 -4.83 -3.02 22.73
N ILE A 35 -6.16 -2.97 22.86
CA ILE A 35 -7.09 -3.63 21.92
C ILE A 35 -6.94 -3.04 20.51
N PHE A 36 -6.82 -1.72 20.37
CA PHE A 36 -6.61 -1.08 19.08
C PHE A 36 -5.33 -1.57 18.37
N PHE A 37 -4.22 -1.71 19.09
CA PHE A 37 -2.97 -2.25 18.54
C PHE A 37 -3.09 -3.73 18.16
N ILE A 38 -3.83 -4.54 18.93
CA ILE A 38 -4.08 -5.95 18.59
C ILE A 38 -4.96 -6.08 17.33
N LEU A 39 -5.88 -5.15 17.11
CA LEU A 39 -6.76 -5.12 15.94
C LEU A 39 -6.11 -4.46 14.70
N SER A 40 -4.86 -4.03 14.81
CA SER A 40 -4.12 -3.44 13.68
C SER A 40 -3.69 -4.57 12.72
N GLY A 41 -4.51 -4.83 11.71
CA GLY A 41 -4.24 -5.85 10.68
C GLY A 41 -3.05 -5.49 9.77
N SER A 42 -2.47 -6.50 9.13
CA SER A 42 -1.44 -6.30 8.11
C SER A 42 -2.05 -5.69 6.84
N ALA A 43 -1.50 -4.58 6.36
CA ALA A 43 -1.84 -4.05 5.05
C ALA A 43 -1.16 -4.91 3.96
N TRP A 44 -1.95 -5.64 3.18
CA TRP A 44 -1.46 -6.35 2.00
C TRP A 44 -1.29 -5.35 0.87
N ALA A 45 -0.09 -4.76 0.75
CA ALA A 45 0.25 -3.95 -0.40
C ALA A 45 0.42 -4.87 -1.62
N HIS A 46 -0.55 -4.85 -2.54
CA HIS A 46 -0.46 -5.57 -3.80
C HIS A 46 0.74 -5.05 -4.59
N LYS A 47 1.84 -5.81 -4.62
CA LYS A 47 3.04 -5.41 -5.35
C LYS A 47 2.79 -5.57 -6.84
N VAL A 48 3.20 -4.57 -7.62
CA VAL A 48 3.27 -4.62 -9.08
C VAL A 48 4.70 -4.96 -9.51
N SER A 49 4.84 -5.70 -10.60
CA SER A 49 6.12 -6.08 -11.19
C SER A 49 6.14 -5.67 -12.67
N VAL A 50 7.32 -5.32 -13.17
CA VAL A 50 7.57 -5.07 -14.58
C VAL A 50 8.86 -5.77 -15.00
N PHE A 51 8.83 -6.37 -16.19
CA PHE A 51 9.97 -7.02 -16.82
C PHE A 51 10.11 -6.49 -18.24
N ALA A 52 11.34 -6.43 -18.76
CA ALA A 52 11.58 -6.06 -20.13
C ALA A 52 12.71 -6.88 -20.75
N TYR A 53 12.65 -7.08 -22.06
CA TYR A 53 13.66 -7.81 -22.82
C TYR A 53 13.71 -7.32 -24.26
N ALA A 54 14.85 -7.54 -24.93
CA ALA A 54 15.01 -7.22 -26.34
C ALA A 54 14.94 -8.51 -27.18
N GLU A 55 14.18 -8.49 -28.26
CA GLU A 55 14.07 -9.61 -29.20
C GLU A 55 13.65 -9.08 -30.58
N GLY A 56 14.28 -9.59 -31.65
CA GLY A 56 13.86 -9.29 -33.03
C GLY A 56 13.83 -7.79 -33.39
N GLY A 57 14.74 -6.98 -32.82
CA GLY A 57 14.80 -5.52 -33.04
C GLY A 57 13.73 -4.72 -32.30
N LYS A 58 13.03 -5.33 -31.33
CA LYS A 58 12.04 -4.69 -30.47
C LYS A 58 12.42 -4.87 -29.01
N ILE A 59 11.93 -3.95 -28.19
CA ILE A 59 11.91 -4.09 -26.74
C ILE A 59 10.48 -4.44 -26.34
N TYR A 60 10.34 -5.50 -25.56
CA TYR A 60 9.09 -5.95 -24.97
C TYR A 60 9.10 -5.60 -23.50
N VAL A 61 7.94 -5.18 -23.00
CA VAL A 61 7.69 -4.86 -21.60
C VAL A 61 6.44 -5.59 -21.18
N GLU A 62 6.54 -6.31 -20.06
CA GLU A 62 5.41 -7.01 -19.46
C GLU A 62 5.21 -6.54 -18.03
N GLY A 63 3.96 -6.35 -17.62
CA GLY A 63 3.60 -5.92 -16.28
C GLY A 63 2.47 -6.74 -15.68
N TYR A 64 2.65 -7.14 -14.41
CA TYR A 64 1.69 -7.94 -13.68
C TYR A 64 1.63 -7.54 -12.20
N PHE A 65 0.47 -7.68 -11.59
CA PHE A 65 0.30 -7.67 -10.13
C PHE A 65 0.80 -9.00 -9.54
N SER A 66 1.01 -9.03 -8.22
CA SER A 66 1.58 -10.21 -7.53
C SER A 66 0.72 -11.47 -7.59
N ASP A 67 -0.57 -11.32 -7.90
CA ASP A 67 -1.52 -12.41 -8.14
C ASP A 67 -1.52 -12.90 -9.61
N GLY A 68 -0.68 -12.31 -10.46
CA GLY A 68 -0.60 -12.61 -11.89
C GLY A 68 -1.56 -11.81 -12.76
N THR A 69 -2.39 -10.94 -12.17
CA THR A 69 -3.31 -10.09 -12.94
C THR A 69 -2.50 -9.13 -13.82
N PRO A 70 -2.79 -9.02 -15.14
CA PRO A 70 -2.11 -8.07 -16.01
C PRO A 70 -2.31 -6.60 -15.59
N THR A 71 -1.30 -5.76 -15.80
CA THR A 71 -1.40 -4.31 -15.56
C THR A 71 -2.03 -3.58 -16.75
N ALA A 72 -3.25 -3.98 -17.11
CA ALA A 72 -3.94 -3.43 -18.27
C ALA A 72 -4.04 -1.89 -18.22
N HIS A 73 -3.74 -1.23 -19.34
CA HIS A 73 -3.77 0.23 -19.48
C HIS A 73 -2.80 1.01 -18.57
N ALA A 74 -1.88 0.32 -17.88
CA ALA A 74 -0.85 0.99 -17.08
C ALA A 74 0.05 1.85 -17.96
N LYS A 75 0.48 3.00 -17.45
CA LYS A 75 1.37 3.91 -18.18
C LYS A 75 2.78 3.37 -18.13
N VAL A 76 3.47 3.40 -19.26
CA VAL A 76 4.87 3.02 -19.38
C VAL A 76 5.69 4.22 -19.82
N ARG A 77 6.82 4.45 -19.16
CA ARG A 77 7.83 5.45 -19.54
C ARG A 77 9.17 4.77 -19.66
N VAL A 78 9.86 5.01 -20.76
CA VAL A 78 11.21 4.48 -20.99
C VAL A 78 12.16 5.64 -21.15
N ALA A 79 13.30 5.58 -20.45
CA ALA A 79 14.38 6.54 -20.54
C ALA A 79 15.72 5.84 -20.76
N ASP A 80 16.67 6.53 -21.38
CA ASP A 80 18.05 6.05 -21.55
C ASP A 80 18.90 6.26 -20.28
N GLU A 81 20.18 5.87 -20.35
CA GLU A 81 21.20 6.06 -19.29
C GLU A 81 21.32 7.50 -18.77
N ALA A 82 21.03 8.51 -19.61
CA ALA A 82 21.08 9.92 -19.23
C ALA A 82 19.75 10.42 -18.63
N GLY A 83 18.75 9.55 -18.50
CA GLY A 83 17.41 9.90 -18.05
C GLY A 83 16.59 10.62 -19.13
N LYS A 84 17.04 10.62 -20.40
CA LYS A 84 16.31 11.23 -21.51
C LYS A 84 15.17 10.30 -21.91
N PRO A 85 13.95 10.83 -22.12
CA PRO A 85 12.81 10.00 -22.54
C PRO A 85 13.06 9.41 -23.93
N VAL A 86 12.90 8.09 -24.05
CA VAL A 86 12.98 7.32 -25.30
C VAL A 86 11.58 7.13 -25.87
N VAL A 87 10.65 6.60 -25.07
CA VAL A 87 9.26 6.38 -25.47
C VAL A 87 8.33 6.43 -24.26
N GLN A 88 7.08 6.78 -24.49
CA GLN A 88 6.00 6.65 -23.51
C GLN A 88 4.80 5.96 -24.17
N GLY A 89 4.07 5.17 -23.39
CA GLY A 89 2.93 4.40 -23.89
C GLY A 89 2.03 3.90 -22.77
N GLN A 90 1.14 2.99 -23.14
CA GLN A 90 0.26 2.28 -22.22
C GLN A 90 0.31 0.79 -22.53
N MET A 91 0.21 -0.04 -21.49
CA MET A 91 0.01 -1.48 -21.63
C MET A 91 -1.32 -1.77 -22.35
N ASP A 92 -1.35 -2.84 -23.13
CA ASP A 92 -2.58 -3.41 -23.67
C ASP A 92 -3.40 -4.14 -22.57
N LYS A 93 -4.38 -4.96 -22.96
CA LYS A 93 -5.26 -5.64 -22.00
C LYS A 93 -4.57 -6.84 -21.34
N GLU A 94 -3.55 -7.37 -22.00
CA GLU A 94 -2.76 -8.52 -21.61
C GLU A 94 -1.54 -8.12 -20.76
N GLY A 95 -1.33 -6.81 -20.55
CA GLY A 95 -0.26 -6.28 -19.70
C GLY A 95 1.05 -6.10 -20.47
N HIS A 96 0.99 -6.00 -21.80
CA HIS A 96 2.15 -5.93 -22.67
C HIS A 96 2.28 -4.55 -23.31
N PHE A 97 3.52 -4.13 -23.53
CA PHE A 97 3.87 -2.95 -24.30
C PHE A 97 5.15 -3.23 -25.07
N GLN A 98 5.22 -2.83 -26.34
CA GLN A 98 6.40 -3.04 -27.17
C GLN A 98 6.72 -1.83 -28.02
N PHE A 99 8.00 -1.64 -28.32
CA PHE A 99 8.47 -0.57 -29.19
C PHE A 99 9.75 -1.00 -29.93
N SER A 100 10.08 -0.32 -31.03
CA SER A 100 11.31 -0.58 -31.75
C SER A 100 12.52 -0.25 -30.88
N ALA A 101 13.49 -1.15 -30.82
CA ALA A 101 14.72 -0.90 -30.08
C ALA A 101 15.49 0.28 -30.69
N PRO A 102 16.13 1.14 -29.88
CA PRO A 102 17.09 2.13 -30.38
C PRO A 102 18.16 1.50 -31.27
N SER A 103 18.70 2.27 -32.22
CA SER A 103 19.67 1.77 -33.21
C SER A 103 20.95 1.19 -32.60
N SER A 104 21.30 1.62 -31.39
CA SER A 104 22.45 1.12 -30.65
C SER A 104 21.99 0.64 -29.26
N PRO A 105 22.46 -0.53 -28.78
CA PRO A 105 22.22 -0.97 -27.41
C PRO A 105 22.66 0.06 -26.37
N CYS A 106 21.77 0.33 -25.43
CA CYS A 106 21.98 1.19 -24.28
C CYS A 106 21.18 0.66 -23.09
N ASP A 107 21.52 1.10 -21.88
CA ASP A 107 20.65 0.78 -20.74
C ASP A 107 19.34 1.58 -20.86
N LEU A 108 18.24 0.88 -20.60
CA LEU A 108 16.90 1.44 -20.60
C LEU A 108 16.30 1.31 -19.21
N SER A 109 15.87 2.43 -18.64
CA SER A 109 15.04 2.47 -17.44
C SER A 109 13.57 2.47 -17.85
N ILE A 110 12.88 1.36 -17.59
CA ILE A 110 11.45 1.20 -17.82
C ILE A 110 10.73 1.46 -16.51
N GLU A 111 9.82 2.42 -16.50
CA GLU A 111 8.92 2.72 -15.39
C GLU A 111 7.47 2.39 -15.77
N LEU A 112 6.81 1.63 -14.92
CA LEU A 112 5.41 1.27 -15.03
C LEU A 112 4.62 1.95 -13.91
N ASP A 113 3.52 2.63 -14.26
CA ASP A 113 2.58 3.25 -13.32
C ASP A 113 1.16 2.71 -13.59
N ALA A 114 0.71 1.82 -12.71
CA ALA A 114 -0.62 1.22 -12.72
C ALA A 114 -1.62 1.99 -11.82
N SER A 115 -1.36 3.28 -11.55
CA SER A 115 -2.17 4.18 -10.72
C SER A 115 -2.19 3.85 -9.22
N LEU A 116 -2.66 4.82 -8.41
CA LEU A 116 -2.78 4.70 -6.95
C LEU A 116 -1.47 4.31 -6.22
N GLY A 117 -0.33 4.65 -6.81
CA GLY A 117 0.99 4.33 -6.24
C GLY A 117 1.54 2.95 -6.62
N HIS A 118 0.82 2.15 -7.42
CA HIS A 118 1.34 0.91 -7.98
C HIS A 118 2.37 1.24 -9.06
N ARG A 119 3.64 1.29 -8.65
CA ARG A 119 4.77 1.57 -9.53
C ARG A 119 5.81 0.47 -9.48
N ALA A 120 6.37 0.15 -10.63
CA ALA A 120 7.52 -0.74 -10.76
C ALA A 120 8.55 -0.13 -11.72
N ARG A 121 9.81 -0.49 -11.53
CA ARG A 121 10.90 -0.11 -12.43
C ARG A 121 11.69 -1.36 -12.82
N TYR A 122 12.10 -1.42 -14.08
CA TYR A 122 13.02 -2.41 -14.61
C TYR A 122 14.16 -1.72 -15.34
N LEU A 123 15.40 -2.17 -15.12
CA LEU A 123 16.58 -1.72 -15.85
C LEU A 123 16.96 -2.81 -16.84
N LEU A 124 16.70 -2.58 -18.12
CA LEU A 124 17.19 -3.46 -19.19
C LEU A 124 18.59 -2.96 -19.59
N LYS A 125 19.61 -3.74 -19.27
CA LYS A 125 20.99 -3.35 -19.59
C LYS A 125 21.31 -3.63 -21.05
N LYS A 126 22.22 -2.85 -21.63
CA LYS A 126 22.68 -3.04 -23.02
C LYS A 126 23.25 -4.43 -23.28
N GLU A 127 23.93 -5.04 -22.30
CA GLU A 127 24.47 -6.41 -22.42
C GLU A 127 23.38 -7.49 -22.55
N ASP A 128 22.16 -7.22 -22.06
CA ASP A 128 21.06 -8.18 -22.05
C ASP A 128 20.25 -8.18 -23.36
N TRP A 129 20.56 -7.27 -24.31
CA TRP A 129 19.80 -7.15 -25.55
C TRP A 129 19.98 -8.36 -26.50
N SER A 130 21.03 -9.15 -26.32
CA SER A 130 21.37 -10.31 -27.15
C SER A 130 21.41 -11.63 -26.38
N ALA A 131 20.98 -11.63 -25.11
CA ALA A 131 21.19 -12.74 -24.18
C ALA A 131 20.26 -13.95 -24.38
N ARG A 132 19.33 -13.92 -25.35
CA ARG A 132 18.58 -15.12 -25.75
C ARG A 132 18.45 -15.23 -27.28
N PRO A 133 18.91 -16.35 -27.89
CA PRO A 133 18.53 -16.75 -29.24
C PRO A 133 17.08 -17.24 -29.30
#